data_AF-A0A8K0T7Q7-F1
#
_entry.id   AF-A0A8K0T7Q7-F1
#
_cell.length_a   1.000
_cell.length_b   1.000
_cell.length_c   1.000
_cell.angle_alpha   90.00
_cell.angle_beta   90.00
_cell.angle_gamma   90.00
#
_symmetry.space_group_name_H-M   'P 1'
#
loop_
_entity.id
_entity.type
_entity.pdbx_description
1 polymer ?
#
loop_
_entity_poly.entity_id
_entity_poly.type
_entity_poly.pdbx_seq_one_letter_code
_entity_poly.pdbx_strand_id
1 'polypeptide(L)'
;MHITAFAVSMLLASFQAVNALGDKNTVEAQCKKITKLTRITTFAANDTLLTQKFGTDQARIDDFKAQAVEANTMLQELKANATLSEQCPPIFAAQADGERCKTMAKFEKMVKLATNETNLQAEFEGNVTEIAEFKAKLPERTAKLATLQSNGTLSVFCAARSDRIACKQMIKLEGNIEMSHNTTALMAKFEGNTTKILEFQERTAKMQAKLDAITANTTLMATCNSLPQAGTDNSQENGNGAATPDAASGGVVDGGQGVGNGVSNGGVRNGGTAEAVRSLGLRIGGNMGAIVTTAMLAAGICAVL
;
A
#
# COMPACT_ATOMS: atom_id res chain seq x y z
N MET A 1 6.96 -43.49 -24.15
CA MET A 1 6.51 -42.08 -24.28
C MET A 1 5.13 -41.93 -23.66
N HIS A 2 4.97 -41.85 -22.32
CA HIS A 2 3.66 -41.59 -21.68
C HIS A 2 3.75 -41.11 -20.21
N ILE A 3 4.85 -40.44 -19.80
CA ILE A 3 5.02 -39.98 -18.40
C ILE A 3 4.73 -38.47 -18.23
N THR A 4 4.45 -37.73 -19.30
CA THR A 4 4.21 -36.27 -19.24
C THR A 4 2.79 -35.85 -18.83
N ALA A 5 1.84 -36.78 -18.66
CA ALA A 5 0.44 -36.43 -18.39
C ALA A 5 0.11 -36.12 -16.91
N PHE A 6 0.95 -36.52 -15.95
CA PHE A 6 0.61 -36.39 -14.52
C PHE A 6 1.07 -35.08 -13.86
N ALA A 7 2.06 -34.37 -14.42
CA ALA A 7 2.55 -33.11 -13.84
C ALA A 7 1.66 -31.89 -14.17
N VAL A 8 0.80 -32.00 -15.21
CA VAL A 8 -0.08 -30.92 -15.67
C VAL A 8 -1.22 -30.63 -14.67
N SER A 9 -1.64 -31.62 -13.87
CA SER A 9 -2.78 -31.45 -12.95
C SER A 9 -2.52 -30.56 -11.73
N MET A 10 -1.26 -30.40 -11.27
CA MET A 10 -1.01 -29.66 -10.02
C MET A 10 -0.89 -28.14 -10.22
N LEU A 11 -0.51 -27.68 -11.41
CA LEU A 11 -0.45 -26.24 -11.74
C LEU A 11 -1.81 -25.69 -12.20
N LEU A 12 -2.67 -26.51 -12.83
CA LEU A 12 -4.06 -26.12 -13.16
C LEU A 12 -4.91 -25.80 -11.91
N ALA A 13 -4.61 -26.42 -10.77
CA ALA A 13 -5.28 -26.09 -9.51
C ALA A 13 -5.05 -24.62 -9.08
N SER A 14 -3.91 -24.02 -9.46
CA SER A 14 -3.64 -22.61 -9.17
C SER A 14 -4.39 -21.64 -10.11
N PHE A 15 -4.78 -22.10 -11.31
CA PHE A 15 -5.66 -21.34 -12.21
C PHE A 15 -7.13 -21.42 -11.78
N GLN A 16 -7.59 -22.57 -11.25
CA GLN A 16 -8.92 -22.66 -10.63
C GLN A 16 -9.01 -21.79 -9.36
N ALA A 17 -7.91 -21.57 -8.64
CA ALA A 17 -7.86 -20.60 -7.54
C ALA A 17 -8.02 -19.14 -8.00
N VAL A 18 -7.82 -18.83 -9.30
CA VAL A 18 -8.14 -17.50 -9.86
C VAL A 18 -9.65 -17.30 -9.99
N ASN A 19 -10.43 -18.39 -10.07
CA ASN A 19 -11.90 -18.35 -10.04
C ASN A 19 -12.47 -18.46 -8.61
N ALA A 20 -11.69 -18.95 -7.63
CA ALA A 20 -12.11 -19.08 -6.23
C ALA A 20 -11.88 -17.83 -5.36
N LEU A 21 -11.39 -16.73 -5.94
CA LEU A 21 -11.34 -15.43 -5.27
C LEU A 21 -12.76 -14.84 -5.22
N GLY A 22 -13.51 -15.23 -4.19
CA GLY A 22 -14.89 -14.84 -3.85
C GLY A 22 -15.55 -13.75 -4.69
N ASP A 23 -16.45 -14.17 -5.57
CA ASP A 23 -17.79 -13.62 -5.88
C ASP A 23 -18.02 -12.09 -5.96
N LYS A 24 -16.99 -11.29 -6.18
CA LYS A 24 -17.16 -9.91 -6.59
C LYS A 24 -16.83 -9.85 -8.06
N ASN A 25 -17.82 -10.19 -8.89
CA ASN A 25 -17.85 -10.03 -10.35
C ASN A 25 -17.85 -8.54 -10.76
N THR A 26 -17.04 -7.73 -10.06
CA THR A 26 -16.93 -6.30 -10.26
C THR A 26 -16.06 -6.04 -11.47
N VAL A 27 -16.35 -4.93 -12.15
CA VAL A 27 -15.56 -4.42 -13.26
C VAL A 27 -14.09 -4.31 -12.86
N GLU A 28 -13.79 -3.79 -11.66
CA GLU A 28 -12.43 -3.66 -11.17
C GLU A 28 -11.70 -5.01 -11.11
N ALA A 29 -12.33 -6.05 -10.54
CA ALA A 29 -11.76 -7.38 -10.45
C ALA A 29 -11.51 -7.99 -11.84
N GLN A 30 -12.46 -7.82 -12.77
CA GLN A 30 -12.31 -8.28 -14.16
C GLN A 30 -11.19 -7.53 -14.89
N CYS A 31 -11.06 -6.21 -14.69
CA CYS A 31 -9.93 -5.44 -15.19
C CYS A 31 -8.59 -5.92 -14.58
N LYS A 32 -8.51 -6.19 -13.27
CA LYS A 32 -7.30 -6.77 -12.67
C LYS A 32 -6.94 -8.11 -13.32
N LYS A 33 -7.95 -8.94 -13.62
CA LYS A 33 -7.78 -10.22 -14.33
C LYS A 33 -7.22 -10.00 -15.73
N ILE A 34 -7.75 -9.04 -16.50
CA ILE A 34 -7.21 -8.66 -17.83
C ILE A 34 -5.74 -8.24 -17.74
N THR A 35 -5.37 -7.37 -16.78
CA THR A 35 -3.96 -6.97 -16.58
C THR A 35 -3.06 -8.17 -16.27
N LYS A 36 -3.49 -9.07 -15.37
CA LYS A 36 -2.72 -10.26 -15.00
C LYS A 36 -2.51 -11.19 -16.19
N LEU A 37 -3.58 -11.50 -16.93
CA LEU A 37 -3.51 -12.35 -18.12
C LEU A 37 -2.62 -11.71 -19.20
N THR A 38 -2.74 -10.40 -19.42
CA THR A 38 -1.88 -9.65 -20.36
C THR A 38 -0.39 -9.73 -19.98
N ARG A 39 -0.05 -9.69 -18.67
CA ARG A 39 1.33 -9.87 -18.21
C ARG A 39 1.84 -11.28 -18.47
N ILE A 40 1.02 -12.30 -18.23
CA ILE A 40 1.39 -13.71 -18.48
C ILE A 40 1.68 -13.91 -19.97
N THR A 41 0.79 -13.45 -20.85
CA THR A 41 0.97 -13.60 -22.31
C THR A 41 2.17 -12.82 -22.82
N THR A 42 2.38 -11.59 -22.34
CA THR A 42 3.55 -10.78 -22.71
C THR A 42 4.86 -11.43 -22.24
N PHE A 43 4.88 -12.00 -21.04
CA PHE A 43 6.06 -12.69 -20.50
C PHE A 43 6.35 -13.98 -21.28
N ALA A 44 5.32 -14.76 -21.62
CA ALA A 44 5.45 -15.99 -22.41
C ALA A 44 5.96 -15.76 -23.84
N ALA A 45 5.73 -14.56 -24.39
CA ALA A 45 6.23 -14.18 -25.70
C ALA A 45 7.70 -13.72 -25.70
N ASN A 46 8.35 -13.61 -24.53
CA ASN A 46 9.73 -13.15 -24.41
C ASN A 46 10.65 -14.30 -23.98
N ASP A 47 11.24 -14.99 -24.95
CA ASP A 47 12.11 -16.15 -24.71
C ASP A 47 13.35 -15.82 -23.86
N THR A 48 13.86 -14.59 -23.94
CA THR A 48 14.99 -14.15 -23.11
C THR A 48 14.58 -14.06 -21.63
N LEU A 49 13.42 -13.46 -21.33
CA LEU A 49 12.92 -13.38 -19.96
C LEU A 49 12.52 -14.75 -19.41
N LEU A 50 11.97 -15.63 -20.26
CA LEU A 50 11.68 -17.02 -19.88
C LEU A 50 12.96 -17.77 -19.52
N THR A 51 13.99 -17.70 -20.35
CA THR A 51 15.29 -18.32 -20.10
C THR A 51 15.95 -17.74 -18.85
N GLN A 52 15.86 -16.42 -18.64
CA GLN A 52 16.37 -15.78 -17.42
C GLN A 52 15.64 -16.28 -16.16
N LYS A 53 14.33 -16.56 -16.26
CA LYS A 53 13.49 -16.95 -15.13
C LYS A 53 13.54 -18.45 -14.83
N PHE A 54 13.55 -19.29 -15.86
CA PHE A 54 13.47 -20.74 -15.75
C PHE A 54 14.81 -21.43 -16.05
N GLY A 55 15.85 -20.68 -16.42
CA GLY A 55 17.13 -21.22 -16.83
C GLY A 55 17.01 -21.98 -18.15
N THR A 56 17.72 -23.11 -18.24
CA THR A 56 17.67 -24.03 -19.38
C THR A 56 16.62 -25.14 -19.23
N ASP A 57 15.71 -25.02 -18.26
CA ASP A 57 14.64 -26.01 -18.02
C ASP A 57 13.53 -25.85 -19.06
N GLN A 58 13.74 -26.49 -20.22
CA GLN A 58 12.82 -26.40 -21.35
C GLN A 58 11.42 -26.91 -21.00
N ALA A 59 11.31 -27.94 -20.16
CA ALA A 59 10.01 -28.48 -19.77
C ALA A 59 9.16 -27.44 -19.02
N ARG A 60 9.78 -26.65 -18.14
CA ARG A 60 9.09 -25.56 -17.43
C ARG A 60 8.76 -24.38 -18.34
N ILE A 61 9.64 -24.07 -19.29
CA ILE A 61 9.38 -23.04 -20.30
C ILE A 61 8.17 -23.42 -21.16
N ASP A 62 8.11 -24.67 -21.62
CA ASP A 62 7.02 -25.18 -22.45
C ASP A 62 5.71 -25.25 -21.67
N ASP A 63 5.73 -25.71 -20.42
CA ASP A 63 4.56 -25.69 -19.52
C ASP A 63 4.03 -24.27 -19.29
N PHE A 64 4.92 -23.30 -19.04
CA PHE A 64 4.51 -21.90 -18.89
C PHE A 64 3.91 -21.34 -20.19
N LYS A 65 4.49 -21.65 -21.35
CA LYS A 65 3.94 -21.24 -22.65
C LYS A 65 2.56 -21.86 -22.90
N ALA A 66 2.35 -23.12 -22.53
CA ALA A 66 1.04 -23.77 -22.62
C ALA A 66 -0.01 -23.07 -21.74
N GLN A 67 0.33 -22.75 -20.49
CA GLN A 67 -0.55 -21.97 -19.60
C GLN A 67 -0.84 -20.57 -20.14
N ALA A 68 0.13 -19.94 -20.81
CA ALA A 68 -0.07 -18.64 -21.43
C ALA A 68 -1.03 -18.68 -22.63
N VAL A 69 -1.11 -19.80 -23.35
CA VAL A 69 -2.12 -20.01 -24.41
C VAL A 69 -3.53 -20.03 -23.80
N GLU A 70 -3.74 -20.77 -22.72
CA GLU A 70 -5.03 -20.77 -22.00
C GLU A 70 -5.37 -19.38 -21.46
N ALA A 71 -4.40 -18.71 -20.83
CA ALA A 71 -4.55 -17.34 -20.36
C ALA A 71 -4.91 -16.36 -21.49
N ASN A 72 -4.36 -16.56 -22.69
CA ASN A 72 -4.69 -15.76 -23.86
C ASN A 72 -6.13 -15.98 -24.31
N THR A 73 -6.63 -17.22 -24.30
CA THR A 73 -8.04 -17.52 -24.61
C THR A 73 -8.98 -16.77 -23.66
N MET A 74 -8.74 -16.86 -22.34
CA MET A 74 -9.52 -16.11 -21.34
C MET A 74 -9.39 -14.59 -21.51
N LEU A 75 -8.21 -14.11 -21.91
CA LEU A 75 -7.97 -12.70 -22.16
C LEU A 75 -8.82 -12.19 -23.34
N GLN A 76 -8.93 -12.97 -24.43
CA GLN A 76 -9.76 -12.60 -25.57
C GLN A 76 -11.25 -12.59 -25.21
N GLU A 77 -11.71 -13.57 -24.44
CA GLU A 77 -13.09 -13.62 -23.94
C GLU A 77 -13.44 -12.38 -23.10
N LEU A 78 -12.57 -11.99 -22.16
CA LEU A 78 -12.79 -10.80 -21.34
C LEU A 78 -12.74 -9.50 -22.16
N LYS A 79 -11.85 -9.42 -23.17
CA LYS A 79 -11.75 -8.25 -24.06
C LYS A 79 -12.94 -8.09 -25.00
N ALA A 80 -13.62 -9.19 -25.33
CA ALA A 80 -14.83 -9.16 -26.16
C ALA A 80 -16.02 -8.47 -25.45
N ASN A 81 -15.96 -8.32 -24.13
CA ASN A 81 -16.96 -7.54 -23.38
C ASN A 81 -16.73 -6.03 -23.58
N ALA A 82 -17.63 -5.39 -24.33
CA ALA A 82 -17.53 -3.97 -24.67
C ALA A 82 -17.51 -3.05 -23.43
N THR A 83 -18.34 -3.34 -22.42
CA THR A 83 -18.39 -2.57 -21.17
C THR A 83 -17.07 -2.62 -20.42
N LEU A 84 -16.42 -3.79 -20.35
CA LEU A 84 -15.10 -3.91 -19.74
C LEU A 84 -14.03 -3.13 -20.51
N SER A 85 -14.04 -3.24 -21.84
CA SER A 85 -13.07 -2.54 -22.68
C SER A 85 -13.17 -1.01 -22.55
N GLU A 86 -14.36 -0.47 -22.28
CA GLU A 86 -14.57 0.96 -22.01
C GLU A 86 -14.14 1.37 -20.58
N GLN A 87 -14.39 0.53 -19.57
CA GLN A 87 -14.19 0.90 -18.17
C GLN A 87 -12.80 0.56 -17.63
N CYS A 88 -12.08 -0.40 -18.23
CA CYS A 88 -10.77 -0.81 -17.76
C CYS A 88 -9.60 0.15 -18.01
N PRO A 89 -9.55 1.00 -19.07
CA PRO A 89 -8.42 1.91 -19.31
C PRO A 89 -8.02 2.79 -18.12
N PRO A 90 -8.92 3.51 -17.42
CA PRO A 90 -8.54 4.29 -16.24
C PRO A 90 -8.04 3.40 -15.08
N ILE A 91 -8.58 2.19 -14.94
CA ILE A 91 -8.15 1.22 -13.93
C ILE A 91 -6.74 0.70 -14.25
N PHE A 92 -6.43 0.46 -15.52
CA PHE A 92 -5.08 0.07 -15.96
C PHE A 92 -4.07 1.18 -15.70
N ALA A 93 -4.42 2.43 -15.98
CA ALA A 93 -3.57 3.58 -15.68
C ALA A 93 -3.28 3.66 -14.17
N ALA A 94 -4.31 3.62 -13.33
CA ALA A 94 -4.15 3.63 -11.87
C ALA A 94 -3.33 2.43 -11.34
N GLN A 95 -3.48 1.24 -11.94
CA GLN A 95 -2.66 0.07 -11.59
C GLN A 95 -1.20 0.25 -12.01
N ALA A 96 -0.95 0.77 -13.21
CA ALA A 96 0.40 1.03 -13.70
C ALA A 96 1.11 2.05 -12.80
N ASP A 97 0.43 3.14 -12.44
CA ASP A 97 0.97 4.12 -11.50
C ASP A 97 1.14 3.53 -10.10
N GLY A 98 0.22 2.67 -9.65
CA GLY A 98 0.38 1.92 -8.40
C GLY A 98 1.65 1.05 -8.36
N GLU A 99 1.99 0.36 -9.46
CA GLU A 99 3.23 -0.41 -9.57
C GLU A 99 4.47 0.49 -9.66
N ARG A 100 4.37 1.63 -10.33
CA ARG A 100 5.43 2.64 -10.34
C ARG A 100 5.69 3.19 -8.93
N CYS A 101 4.65 3.46 -8.14
CA CYS A 101 4.80 3.86 -6.74
C CYS A 101 5.48 2.81 -5.88
N LYS A 102 5.12 1.52 -6.05
CA LYS A 102 5.81 0.42 -5.34
C LYS A 102 7.28 0.34 -5.73
N THR A 103 7.58 0.53 -7.02
CA THR A 103 8.95 0.56 -7.54
C THR A 103 9.74 1.73 -6.96
N MET A 104 9.13 2.92 -6.90
CA MET A 104 9.70 4.11 -6.28
C MET A 104 10.03 3.88 -4.81
N ALA A 105 9.05 3.43 -4.02
CA ALA A 105 9.24 3.12 -2.59
C ALA A 105 10.29 2.02 -2.36
N LYS A 106 10.41 1.05 -3.27
CA LYS A 106 11.46 0.01 -3.21
C LYS A 106 12.84 0.61 -3.43
N PHE A 107 13.00 1.46 -4.44
CA PHE A 107 14.29 2.12 -4.69
C PHE A 107 14.67 3.10 -3.57
N GLU A 108 13.72 3.85 -3.02
CA GLU A 108 13.96 4.72 -1.85
C GLU A 108 14.46 3.93 -0.64
N LYS A 109 13.87 2.76 -0.36
CA LYS A 109 14.36 1.85 0.68
C LYS A 109 15.78 1.36 0.41
N MET A 110 16.09 1.01 -0.85
CA MET A 110 17.43 0.55 -1.23
C MET A 110 18.47 1.67 -1.07
N VAL A 111 18.14 2.90 -1.46
CA VAL A 111 18.99 4.07 -1.25
C VAL A 111 19.20 4.33 0.24
N LYS A 112 18.13 4.30 1.04
CA LYS A 112 18.22 4.47 2.51
C LYS A 112 19.02 3.36 3.20
N LEU A 113 18.91 2.13 2.72
CA LEU A 113 19.72 1.02 3.22
C LEU A 113 21.20 1.22 2.88
N ALA A 114 21.50 1.62 1.64
CA ALA A 114 22.86 1.84 1.19
C ALA A 114 23.61 2.95 1.96
N THR A 115 22.89 3.95 2.48
CA THR A 115 23.47 5.04 3.25
C THR A 115 23.67 4.72 4.73
N ASN A 116 23.16 3.58 5.22
CA ASN A 116 23.37 3.11 6.59
C ASN A 116 24.21 1.84 6.56
N GLU A 117 25.54 1.99 6.67
CA GLU A 117 26.48 0.88 6.54
C GLU A 117 26.22 -0.24 7.56
N THR A 118 25.82 0.08 8.80
CA THR A 118 25.48 -0.92 9.82
C THR A 118 24.26 -1.75 9.41
N ASN A 119 23.18 -1.12 8.95
CA ASN A 119 21.99 -1.83 8.49
C ASN A 119 22.28 -2.61 7.21
N LEU A 120 23.13 -2.07 6.32
CA LEU A 120 23.54 -2.75 5.11
C LEU A 120 24.33 -4.02 5.43
N GLN A 121 25.30 -3.94 6.34
CA GLN A 121 26.04 -5.11 6.81
C GLN A 121 25.13 -6.12 7.50
N ALA A 122 24.17 -5.67 8.31
CA ALA A 122 23.21 -6.57 8.96
C ALA A 122 22.29 -7.27 7.95
N GLU A 123 21.78 -6.56 6.94
CA GLU A 123 20.89 -7.12 5.90
C GLU A 123 21.59 -8.21 5.08
N PHE A 124 22.89 -8.05 4.82
CA PHE A 124 23.70 -9.00 4.04
C PHE A 124 24.58 -9.89 4.91
N GLU A 125 24.35 -9.96 6.22
CA GLU A 125 25.13 -10.77 7.19
C GLU A 125 26.66 -10.58 7.07
N GLY A 126 27.09 -9.38 6.69
CA GLY A 126 28.51 -9.07 6.45
C GLY A 126 29.11 -9.69 5.18
N ASN A 127 28.31 -10.28 4.29
CA ASN A 127 28.77 -10.83 3.02
C ASN A 127 29.24 -9.71 2.08
N VAL A 128 30.55 -9.54 2.00
CA VAL A 128 31.21 -8.47 1.24
C VAL A 128 30.86 -8.52 -0.24
N THR A 129 30.72 -9.71 -0.83
CA THR A 129 30.40 -9.87 -2.25
C THR A 129 28.99 -9.38 -2.56
N GLU A 130 28.00 -9.77 -1.74
CA GLU A 130 26.60 -9.33 -1.93
C GLU A 130 26.44 -7.83 -1.69
N ILE A 131 27.13 -7.28 -0.68
CA ILE A 131 27.17 -5.83 -0.43
C ILE A 131 27.76 -5.09 -1.64
N ALA A 132 28.87 -5.60 -2.21
CA ALA A 132 29.51 -5.00 -3.37
C ALA A 132 28.58 -5.05 -4.60
N GLU A 133 27.92 -6.19 -4.86
CA GLU A 133 26.92 -6.31 -5.93
C GLU A 133 25.73 -5.37 -5.73
N PHE A 134 25.25 -5.23 -4.48
CA PHE A 134 24.18 -4.32 -4.15
C PHE A 134 24.57 -2.86 -4.43
N LYS A 135 25.76 -2.44 -3.97
CA LYS A 135 26.32 -1.11 -4.24
C LYS A 135 26.53 -0.88 -5.73
N ALA A 136 26.98 -1.89 -6.48
CA ALA A 136 27.18 -1.79 -7.93
C ALA A 136 25.87 -1.56 -8.72
N LYS A 137 24.74 -2.13 -8.26
CA LYS A 137 23.41 -1.94 -8.87
C LYS A 137 22.73 -0.65 -8.42
N LEU A 138 23.25 0.03 -7.40
CA LEU A 138 22.62 1.20 -6.80
C LEU A 138 22.55 2.42 -7.74
N PRO A 139 23.59 2.80 -8.51
CA PRO A 139 23.53 3.96 -9.40
C PRO A 139 22.39 3.87 -10.43
N GLU A 140 22.19 2.70 -11.04
CA GLU A 140 21.10 2.47 -11.99
C GLU A 140 19.72 2.65 -11.32
N ARG A 141 19.56 2.13 -10.10
CA ARG A 141 18.32 2.26 -9.33
C ARG A 141 18.06 3.69 -8.88
N THR A 142 19.10 4.42 -8.49
CA THR A 142 19.03 5.84 -8.14
C THR A 142 18.65 6.69 -9.35
N ALA A 143 19.22 6.41 -10.53
CA ALA A 143 18.84 7.08 -11.78
C ALA A 143 17.36 6.82 -12.12
N LYS A 144 16.92 5.56 -12.05
CA LYS A 144 15.50 5.20 -12.26
C LYS A 144 14.58 5.86 -11.24
N LEU A 145 14.98 5.91 -9.97
CA LEU A 145 14.24 6.62 -8.92
C LEU A 145 14.08 8.10 -9.25
N ALA A 146 15.17 8.78 -9.65
CA ALA A 146 15.14 10.18 -10.04
C ALA A 146 14.19 10.43 -11.23
N THR A 147 14.22 9.55 -12.24
CA THR A 147 13.27 9.61 -13.37
C THR A 147 11.82 9.46 -12.91
N LEU A 148 11.52 8.51 -12.01
CA LEU A 148 10.17 8.34 -11.47
C LEU A 148 9.73 9.57 -10.65
N GLN A 149 10.61 10.10 -9.80
CA GLN A 149 10.32 11.27 -8.95
C GLN A 149 10.15 12.57 -9.74
N SER A 150 10.81 12.70 -10.90
CA SER A 150 10.63 13.87 -11.78
C SER A 150 9.23 13.97 -12.41
N ASN A 151 8.45 12.89 -12.38
CA ASN A 151 7.05 12.91 -12.83
C ASN A 151 6.16 13.43 -11.69
N GLY A 152 5.87 14.73 -11.71
CA GLY A 152 5.08 15.39 -10.65
C GLY A 152 3.71 14.75 -10.41
N THR A 153 2.98 14.38 -11.47
CA THR A 153 1.67 13.71 -11.37
C THR A 153 1.78 12.37 -10.67
N LEU A 154 2.80 11.57 -11.03
CA LEU A 154 3.07 10.28 -10.38
C LEU A 154 3.43 10.49 -8.90
N SER A 155 4.27 11.47 -8.57
CA SER A 155 4.67 11.76 -7.19
C SER A 155 3.45 12.12 -6.32
N VAL A 156 2.54 12.95 -6.82
CA VAL A 156 1.27 13.28 -6.12
C VAL A 156 0.40 12.04 -5.95
N PHE A 157 0.25 11.23 -7.00
CA PHE A 157 -0.51 9.98 -6.94
C PHE A 157 0.09 9.00 -5.90
N CYS A 158 1.42 8.86 -5.86
CA CYS A 158 2.11 8.00 -4.91
C CYS A 158 1.99 8.47 -3.47
N ALA A 159 2.05 9.79 -3.23
CA ALA A 159 1.82 10.36 -1.90
C ALA A 159 0.40 10.05 -1.41
N ALA A 160 -0.63 10.36 -2.22
CA ALA A 160 -2.01 10.07 -1.88
C ALA A 160 -2.27 8.56 -1.65
N ARG A 161 -1.63 7.70 -2.46
CA ARG A 161 -1.67 6.25 -2.27
C ARG A 161 -1.01 5.82 -0.97
N SER A 162 0.15 6.39 -0.63
CA SER A 162 0.87 6.12 0.62
C SER A 162 0.01 6.49 1.83
N ASP A 163 -0.62 7.66 1.80
CA ASP A 163 -1.51 8.12 2.87
C ASP A 163 -2.70 7.17 3.04
N ARG A 164 -3.38 6.78 1.95
CA ARG A 164 -4.46 5.78 2.00
C ARG A 164 -4.01 4.46 2.63
N ILE A 165 -2.80 3.98 2.30
CA ILE A 165 -2.24 2.76 2.88
C ILE A 165 -1.97 2.95 4.37
N ALA A 166 -1.42 4.10 4.78
CA ALA A 166 -1.15 4.41 6.18
C ALA A 166 -2.47 4.51 6.99
N CYS A 167 -3.51 5.15 6.46
CA CYS A 167 -4.84 5.19 7.08
C CYS A 167 -5.44 3.78 7.25
N LYS A 168 -5.34 2.92 6.23
CA LYS A 168 -5.79 1.51 6.35
C LYS A 168 -4.97 0.73 7.39
N GLN A 169 -3.67 0.99 7.50
CA GLN A 169 -2.83 0.37 8.53
C GLN A 169 -3.25 0.85 9.93
N MET A 170 -3.59 2.12 10.09
CA MET A 170 -4.07 2.69 11.35
C MET A 170 -5.33 1.96 11.86
N ILE A 171 -6.37 1.87 11.02
CA ILE A 171 -7.62 1.15 11.34
C ILE A 171 -7.34 -0.32 11.71
N LYS A 172 -6.42 -0.98 10.99
CA LYS A 172 -6.03 -2.37 11.28
C LYS A 172 -5.27 -2.49 12.61
N LEU A 173 -4.41 -1.53 12.94
CA LEU A 173 -3.69 -1.52 14.21
C LEU A 173 -4.66 -1.31 15.37
N GLU A 174 -5.56 -0.33 15.25
CA GLU A 174 -6.63 -0.08 16.22
C GLU A 174 -7.48 -1.33 16.49
N GLY A 175 -7.96 -2.00 15.44
CA GLY A 175 -8.74 -3.23 15.60
C GLY A 175 -7.95 -4.39 16.24
N ASN A 176 -6.64 -4.50 16.01
CA ASN A 176 -5.81 -5.50 16.68
C ASN A 176 -5.58 -5.16 18.17
N ILE A 177 -5.41 -3.87 18.48
CA ILE A 177 -5.27 -3.37 19.85
C ILE A 177 -6.56 -3.64 20.62
N GLU A 178 -7.71 -3.28 20.06
CA GLU A 178 -9.03 -3.57 20.63
C GLU A 178 -9.24 -5.07 20.85
N MET A 179 -8.92 -5.90 19.85
CA MET A 179 -8.98 -7.36 19.99
C MET A 179 -8.09 -7.87 21.13
N SER A 180 -6.93 -7.26 21.36
CA SER A 180 -5.99 -7.70 22.41
C SER A 180 -6.50 -7.47 23.84
N HIS A 181 -7.43 -6.53 24.00
CA HIS A 181 -8.11 -6.24 25.26
C HIS A 181 -9.38 -7.08 25.45
N ASN A 182 -9.82 -7.81 24.41
CA ASN A 182 -10.98 -8.70 24.48
C ASN A 182 -10.53 -10.15 24.75
N THR A 183 -10.37 -10.48 26.04
CA THR A 183 -9.93 -11.81 26.49
C THR A 183 -10.80 -12.93 25.92
N THR A 184 -12.12 -12.77 25.85
CA THR A 184 -13.03 -13.79 25.29
C THR A 184 -12.78 -14.03 23.80
N ALA A 185 -12.63 -12.96 23.01
CA ALA A 185 -12.35 -13.06 21.58
C ALA A 185 -10.95 -13.67 21.31
N LEU A 186 -9.96 -13.36 22.14
CA LEU A 186 -8.64 -13.99 22.09
C LEU A 186 -8.71 -15.48 22.43
N MET A 187 -9.41 -15.84 23.51
CA MET A 187 -9.61 -17.24 23.90
C MET A 187 -10.31 -18.02 22.79
N ALA A 188 -11.34 -17.46 22.15
CA ALA A 188 -11.99 -18.09 21.01
C ALA A 188 -11.05 -18.23 19.80
N LYS A 189 -10.31 -17.16 19.45
CA LYS A 189 -9.40 -17.16 18.28
C LYS A 189 -8.20 -18.09 18.43
N PHE A 190 -7.71 -18.25 19.65
CA PHE A 190 -6.54 -19.07 19.95
C PHE A 190 -6.89 -20.38 20.65
N GLU A 191 -8.17 -20.76 20.68
CA GLU A 191 -8.65 -22.02 21.28
C GLU A 191 -8.17 -22.22 22.73
N GLY A 192 -8.11 -21.12 23.50
CA GLY A 192 -7.61 -21.12 24.87
C GLY A 192 -6.09 -21.29 25.02
N ASN A 193 -5.30 -21.26 23.94
CA ASN A 193 -3.84 -21.35 23.99
C ASN A 193 -3.24 -20.07 24.63
N THR A 194 -2.90 -20.17 25.92
CA THR A 194 -2.38 -19.04 26.71
C THR A 194 -1.07 -18.46 26.19
N THR A 195 -0.17 -19.28 25.65
CA THR A 195 1.10 -18.82 25.07
C THR A 195 0.87 -17.92 23.87
N LYS A 196 0.01 -18.33 22.91
CA LYS A 196 -0.33 -17.51 21.74
C LYS A 196 -1.06 -16.22 22.12
N ILE A 197 -1.89 -16.26 23.16
CA ILE A 197 -2.58 -15.09 23.70
C ILE A 197 -1.56 -14.09 24.26
N LEU A 198 -0.61 -14.54 25.08
CA LEU A 198 0.46 -13.70 25.62
C LEU A 198 1.37 -13.14 24.52
N GLU A 199 1.78 -13.96 23.55
CA GLU A 199 2.54 -13.49 22.39
C GLU A 199 1.78 -12.42 21.57
N PHE A 200 0.47 -12.59 21.41
CA PHE A 200 -0.36 -11.61 20.72
C PHE A 200 -0.41 -10.29 21.50
N GLN A 201 -0.63 -10.35 22.82
CA GLN A 201 -0.64 -9.18 23.70
C GLN A 201 0.72 -8.46 23.73
N GLU A 202 1.83 -9.19 23.73
CA GLU A 202 3.18 -8.60 23.64
C GLU A 202 3.39 -7.88 22.30
N ARG A 203 2.95 -8.50 21.19
CA ARG A 203 2.99 -7.84 19.86
C ARG A 203 2.12 -6.59 19.81
N THR A 204 1.03 -6.53 20.58
CA THR A 204 0.20 -5.32 20.66
C THR A 204 0.97 -4.12 21.17
N ALA A 205 1.89 -4.26 22.13
CA ALA A 205 2.69 -3.12 22.61
C ALA A 205 3.51 -2.49 21.47
N LYS A 206 4.06 -3.29 20.56
CA LYS A 206 4.75 -2.81 19.34
C LYS A 206 3.76 -2.19 18.34
N MET A 207 2.55 -2.74 18.23
CA MET A 207 1.49 -2.16 17.39
C MET A 207 1.01 -0.81 17.92
N GLN A 208 0.90 -0.65 19.24
CA GLN A 208 0.54 0.61 19.89
C GLN A 208 1.60 1.68 19.60
N ALA A 209 2.89 1.38 19.81
CA ALA A 209 3.96 2.32 19.48
C ALA A 209 3.95 2.73 18.00
N LYS A 210 3.64 1.79 17.09
CA LYS A 210 3.48 2.10 15.67
C LYS A 210 2.23 2.94 15.39
N LEU A 211 1.13 2.67 16.07
CA LEU A 211 -0.10 3.45 15.95
C LEU A 211 0.17 4.88 16.42
N ASP A 212 0.77 5.06 17.59
CA ASP A 212 1.14 6.37 18.15
C ASP A 212 2.06 7.16 17.20
N ALA A 213 3.03 6.49 16.57
CA ALA A 213 3.91 7.11 15.59
C ALA A 213 3.16 7.57 14.31
N ILE A 214 2.13 6.83 13.88
CA ILE A 214 1.30 7.20 12.72
C ILE A 214 0.34 8.34 13.10
N THR A 215 -0.33 8.26 14.25
CA THR A 215 -1.32 9.24 14.70
C THR A 215 -0.70 10.58 15.10
N ALA A 216 0.59 10.60 15.45
CA ALA A 216 1.35 11.83 15.67
C ALA A 216 1.49 12.71 14.39
N ASN A 217 1.28 12.15 13.19
CA ASN A 217 1.29 12.91 11.95
C ASN A 217 -0.08 13.56 11.70
N THR A 218 -0.23 14.82 12.12
CA THR A 218 -1.51 15.56 12.04
C THR A 218 -2.02 15.74 10.62
N THR A 219 -1.13 15.93 9.63
CA THR A 219 -1.51 16.02 8.21
C THR A 219 -2.10 14.70 7.72
N LEU A 220 -1.46 13.57 8.06
CA LEU A 220 -1.98 12.25 7.72
C LEU A 220 -3.34 12.02 8.38
N MET A 221 -3.51 12.39 9.65
CA MET A 221 -4.80 12.27 10.35
C MET A 221 -5.91 13.07 9.66
N ALA A 222 -5.61 14.30 9.22
CA ALA A 222 -6.57 15.11 8.45
C ALA A 222 -6.95 14.42 7.14
N THR A 223 -5.97 13.88 6.41
CA THR A 223 -6.23 13.08 5.20
C THR A 223 -7.08 11.85 5.51
N CYS A 224 -6.76 11.08 6.55
CA CYS A 224 -7.51 9.89 6.93
C CYS A 224 -8.95 10.20 7.31
N ASN A 225 -9.21 11.31 7.99
CA ASN A 225 -10.56 11.75 8.35
C ASN A 225 -11.36 12.26 7.14
N SER A 226 -10.69 12.76 6.10
CA SER A 226 -11.32 13.19 4.85
C SER A 226 -11.64 12.04 3.89
N LEU A 227 -10.92 10.91 4.04
CA LEU A 227 -11.21 9.72 3.26
C LEU A 227 -12.52 9.13 3.76
N PRO A 228 -13.43 8.70 2.87
CA PRO A 228 -14.60 7.95 3.29
C PRO A 228 -14.11 6.76 4.09
N GLN A 229 -14.46 6.72 5.39
CA GLN A 229 -14.06 5.61 6.26
C GLN A 229 -14.60 4.35 5.61
N ALA A 230 -13.70 3.52 5.10
CA ALA A 230 -14.05 2.24 4.53
C ALA A 230 -14.52 1.36 5.69
N GLY A 231 -15.79 1.49 6.06
CA GLY A 231 -16.42 0.66 7.06
C GLY A 231 -16.38 -0.78 6.57
N THR A 232 -15.46 -1.58 7.11
CA THR A 232 -15.39 -3.05 7.09
C THR A 232 -15.52 -3.82 5.76
N ASP A 233 -15.80 -3.17 4.65
CA ASP A 233 -15.94 -3.80 3.34
C ASP A 233 -14.75 -3.49 2.44
N ASN A 234 -14.18 -4.55 1.86
CA ASN A 234 -13.02 -4.56 0.96
C ASN A 234 -13.24 -3.85 -0.41
N SER A 235 -14.04 -2.78 -0.46
CA SER A 235 -14.34 -1.96 -1.64
C SER A 235 -14.09 -0.51 -1.24
N GLN A 236 -13.32 0.35 -1.90
CA GLN A 236 -13.13 0.60 -3.31
C GLN A 236 -11.82 1.40 -3.42
N GLU A 237 -10.84 0.96 -4.23
CA GLU A 237 -9.84 1.89 -4.78
C GLU A 237 -10.48 2.57 -6.01
N ASN A 238 -11.56 3.33 -5.82
CA ASN A 238 -12.11 4.09 -6.94
C ASN A 238 -11.11 5.21 -7.27
N GLY A 239 -10.41 5.06 -8.39
CA GLY A 239 -9.29 5.87 -8.84
C GLY A 239 -9.66 7.24 -9.41
N ASN A 240 -10.90 7.72 -9.24
CA ASN A 240 -11.34 9.01 -9.76
C ASN A 240 -11.12 10.16 -8.79
N GLY A 241 -9.92 10.22 -8.19
CA GLY A 241 -9.40 11.46 -7.62
C GLY A 241 -8.63 12.21 -8.69
N ALA A 242 -9.29 12.56 -9.80
CA ALA A 242 -8.72 13.53 -10.72
C ALA A 242 -8.61 14.84 -9.95
N ALA A 243 -7.39 15.20 -9.55
CA ALA A 243 -7.12 16.53 -9.04
C ALA A 243 -7.55 17.52 -10.14
N THR A 244 -8.65 18.22 -9.92
CA THR A 244 -8.96 19.44 -10.67
C THR A 244 -7.74 20.35 -10.54
N PRO A 245 -7.07 20.73 -11.64
CA PRO A 245 -6.04 21.75 -11.55
C PRO A 245 -6.74 23.03 -11.09
N ASP A 246 -6.40 23.50 -9.89
CA ASP A 246 -6.69 24.86 -9.46
C ASP A 246 -6.06 25.80 -10.49
N ALA A 247 -6.89 26.29 -11.41
CA ALA A 247 -6.52 27.31 -12.35
C ALA A 247 -6.40 28.62 -11.57
N ALA A 248 -5.20 28.89 -11.04
CA ALA A 248 -4.80 30.22 -10.65
C ALA A 248 -4.66 31.08 -11.92
N SER A 249 -5.76 31.71 -12.34
CA SER A 249 -5.73 32.86 -13.25
C SER A 249 -6.15 34.09 -12.47
N GLY A 250 -5.24 35.04 -12.36
CA GLY A 250 -5.44 36.30 -11.66
C GLY A 250 -6.48 37.20 -12.34
N GLY A 251 -7.15 37.97 -11.49
CA GLY A 251 -7.48 39.39 -11.64
C GLY A 251 -8.36 39.83 -12.80
N VAL A 252 -9.61 40.21 -12.51
CA VAL A 252 -10.18 41.52 -12.89
C VAL A 252 -11.08 42.02 -11.75
N VAL A 253 -10.92 43.29 -11.44
CA VAL A 253 -11.64 44.12 -10.46
C VAL A 253 -12.82 44.79 -11.17
N ASP A 254 -14.05 44.64 -10.67
CA ASP A 254 -15.17 45.60 -10.77
C ASP A 254 -16.35 45.00 -9.96
N GLY A 255 -16.96 45.63 -8.95
CA GLY A 255 -17.56 46.96 -8.94
C GLY A 255 -19.09 46.82 -9.01
N GLY A 256 -19.79 46.60 -7.89
CA GLY A 256 -21.26 46.45 -7.92
C GLY A 256 -21.95 46.25 -6.58
N GLN A 257 -22.33 47.35 -5.95
CA GLN A 257 -23.26 47.44 -4.82
C GLN A 257 -24.64 46.85 -5.15
N GLY A 258 -25.21 46.09 -4.21
CA GLY A 258 -26.60 45.60 -4.31
C GLY A 258 -27.15 45.22 -2.94
N VAL A 259 -27.83 46.19 -2.32
CA VAL A 259 -28.56 46.11 -1.05
C VAL A 259 -29.79 45.20 -1.21
N GLY A 260 -30.05 44.30 -0.25
CA GLY A 260 -31.24 43.46 -0.27
C GLY A 260 -31.51 42.76 1.07
N ASN A 261 -32.28 43.44 1.92
CA ASN A 261 -32.79 43.01 3.21
C ASN A 261 -33.74 41.81 3.08
N GLY A 262 -33.66 40.82 3.97
CA GLY A 262 -34.51 39.63 3.94
C GLY A 262 -34.62 38.94 5.30
N VAL A 263 -35.34 39.59 6.22
CA VAL A 263 -35.80 39.03 7.49
C VAL A 263 -36.84 37.93 7.22
N SER A 264 -36.68 36.74 7.79
CA SER A 264 -37.82 35.94 8.26
C SER A 264 -37.44 34.95 9.37
N ASN A 265 -38.25 35.06 10.40
CA ASN A 265 -38.32 34.47 11.71
C ASN A 265 -38.85 33.01 11.68
N GLY A 266 -38.51 32.19 12.69
CA GLY A 266 -39.44 31.12 13.13
C GLY A 266 -38.86 29.77 13.61
N GLY A 267 -38.88 29.56 14.94
CA GLY A 267 -39.14 28.27 15.63
C GLY A 267 -37.93 27.35 15.87
N VAL A 268 -37.32 27.22 17.05
CA VAL A 268 -37.81 26.73 18.38
C VAL A 268 -38.37 25.30 18.34
N ARG A 269 -37.63 24.31 18.89
CA ARG A 269 -37.97 23.52 20.11
C ARG A 269 -37.03 22.32 20.35
N ASN A 270 -36.60 22.20 21.61
CA ASN A 270 -36.36 21.01 22.47
C ASN A 270 -35.67 19.77 21.88
N GLY A 271 -34.66 19.16 22.53
CA GLY A 271 -34.42 19.01 23.96
C GLY A 271 -34.25 17.52 24.26
N GLY A 272 -33.07 17.11 24.74
CA GLY A 272 -32.76 15.71 25.02
C GLY A 272 -31.42 15.57 25.74
N THR A 273 -31.46 15.69 27.06
CA THR A 273 -30.40 15.44 28.03
C THR A 273 -30.27 13.94 28.36
N ALA A 274 -29.04 13.45 28.51
CA ALA A 274 -28.55 12.33 29.36
C ALA A 274 -27.33 11.69 28.64
N GLU A 275 -26.23 11.30 29.25
CA GLU A 275 -25.85 11.20 30.64
C GLU A 275 -24.31 11.10 30.71
N ALA A 276 -23.74 11.60 31.79
CA ALA A 276 -22.31 11.54 32.07
C ALA A 276 -21.90 10.15 32.56
N VAL A 277 -20.78 9.63 32.06
CA VAL A 277 -19.97 8.66 32.82
C VAL A 277 -18.58 9.26 33.00
N ARG A 278 -18.42 9.94 34.13
CA ARG A 278 -17.13 10.14 34.79
C ARG A 278 -16.85 8.88 35.63
N SER A 279 -15.72 8.23 35.36
CA SER A 279 -15.03 7.36 36.32
C SER A 279 -13.54 7.52 36.01
N LEU A 280 -12.80 8.39 36.72
CA LEU A 280 -12.08 8.12 37.97
C LEU A 280 -11.24 6.83 37.90
N GLY A 281 -9.97 7.00 37.53
CA GLY A 281 -8.95 5.94 37.56
C GLY A 281 -7.55 6.52 37.69
N LEU A 282 -7.19 6.87 38.92
CA LEU A 282 -5.85 7.05 39.52
C LEU A 282 -4.64 7.39 38.62
N ARG A 283 -4.14 8.61 38.82
CA ARG A 283 -2.72 8.95 38.69
C ARG A 283 -1.93 8.24 39.80
N ILE A 284 -0.93 7.45 39.45
CA ILE A 284 0.23 7.19 40.31
C ILE A 284 1.42 7.87 39.66
N GLY A 285 1.97 8.87 40.37
CA GLY A 285 3.19 9.56 40.01
C GLY A 285 4.44 8.85 40.56
N GLY A 286 5.54 9.11 39.87
CA GLY A 286 6.93 8.80 40.22
C GLY A 286 7.75 9.06 38.96
N ASN A 287 8.17 10.29 38.68
CA ASN A 287 9.24 11.11 39.28
C ASN A 287 10.65 10.48 39.22
N MET A 288 11.54 11.26 38.61
CA MET A 288 13.02 11.29 38.63
C MET A 288 13.82 10.43 37.64
N GLY A 289 14.68 11.13 36.89
CA GLY A 289 15.80 10.61 36.10
C GLY A 289 16.07 11.43 34.82
N ALA A 290 16.42 12.71 34.93
CA ALA A 290 17.78 13.24 34.68
C ALA A 290 18.31 12.96 33.25
N ILE A 291 18.25 13.97 32.36
CA ILE A 291 19.41 14.75 31.88
C ILE A 291 20.56 13.87 31.36
N VAL A 292 20.63 13.70 30.03
CA VAL A 292 21.90 13.78 29.28
C VAL A 292 21.61 14.47 27.94
N THR A 293 21.84 15.78 27.93
CA THR A 293 22.02 16.57 26.71
C THR A 293 23.51 16.45 26.35
N THR A 294 23.87 15.64 25.36
CA THR A 294 25.21 15.70 24.78
C THR A 294 25.08 16.10 23.32
N ALA A 295 25.40 17.37 23.08
CA ALA A 295 25.78 17.88 21.79
C ALA A 295 26.97 17.07 21.24
N MET A 296 26.90 16.64 19.99
CA MET A 296 28.11 16.47 19.20
C MET A 296 28.07 17.39 18.00
N LEU A 297 29.01 18.32 18.07
CA LEU A 297 29.38 19.35 17.13
C LEU A 297 29.65 18.80 15.73
N ALA A 298 29.35 19.67 14.77
CA ALA A 298 29.90 19.67 13.44
C ALA A 298 31.44 19.82 13.44
N ALA A 299 32.11 19.00 12.63
CA ALA A 299 33.40 19.22 11.98
C ALA A 299 33.49 18.17 10.86
N GLY A 300 33.90 18.42 9.63
CA GLY A 300 34.41 19.61 8.97
C GLY A 300 34.51 19.32 7.47
N ILE A 301 34.51 20.41 6.70
CA ILE A 301 34.75 20.49 5.26
C ILE A 301 36.27 20.33 4.97
N CYS A 302 36.61 19.90 3.75
CA CYS A 302 37.90 19.99 3.01
C CYS A 302 38.93 18.85 3.09
N ALA A 303 39.12 18.14 1.95
CA ALA A 303 40.35 18.04 1.13
C ALA A 303 40.12 16.94 0.07
N VAL A 304 39.92 17.24 -1.22
CA VAL A 304 40.94 17.41 -2.28
C VAL A 304 42.00 16.29 -2.28
N LEU A 305 41.75 15.26 -3.09
CA LEU A 305 42.61 14.76 -4.17
C LEU A 305 41.80 13.77 -5.03
#